data_AF-A0A970K4Q7-F1
#
_entry.id   AF-A0A970K4Q7-F1
#
_cell.length_a   1.000
_cell.length_b   1.000
_cell.length_c   1.000
_cell.angle_alpha   90.00
_cell.angle_beta   90.00
_cell.angle_gamma   90.00
#
_symmetry.space_group_name_H-M   'P 1'
#
loop_
_entity.id
_entity.type
_entity.pdbx_description
1 polymer ?
#
loop_
_entity_poly.entity_id
_entity_poly.type
_entity_poly.pdbx_seq_one_letter_code
_entity_poly.pdbx_strand_id
1 'polypeptide(L)'
;MKKKLLIIVTFAVVAVLLSLGYSFIVKPPKITPVSTSEFLGLVSEGFNTYKQYLNQYGDNIIPQEITVDVFSDEITIPAGEKKEFGFTVEYDGLYVLSCEQKGEDEGGYKDIEFSMQIDGEFPFDESRYLYFPKKWLVSKTRENDFMGNQLRPVLKELDEWYESEARSRASYVSDSIRFYLKAGAHTISLNPADYGLKLRNLVFISYEPPKPYTEPDVADYKMSAKPITIQAENALYRSSPSILEQIDRTSAATTPVCSGSDIYNTMGGSTWSERSSSVTWEFNVEQPGYYQLHMRALQDYGGGISSYRRIYIDDKIPFEEAQIITVPYSIKWQRVIAMAGDKPAWFYLDKGRHTITLECTLGEIEDLVEVTSNLLKDLNRVYRRIIMVITTNPDPYRDYDLTERIPEVFEEMTRIRKVLDTIAGYLIYKGGGSGSQTVLFERLGDQLKEFLKKPEKIQTELSYFQSNISAVGAWISERDSIPLELDWLEFVPVGASGSDIKVSAFTQIKHTVERVINSYTHDYNIFSTSKPFYNSVDVWVNTGRDQLQVINQLCNEFAAEHQIGVNLKLVEPGTVMMAVVAGTGPDVNIMGTVVEP
;
A
#
# COMPACT_ATOMS: atom_id res chain seq x y z
N MET A 1 -37.81 -13.05 -41.54
CA MET A 1 -36.39 -13.33 -41.24
C MET A 1 -35.39 -12.39 -41.93
N LYS A 2 -35.51 -12.09 -43.24
CA LYS A 2 -34.48 -11.32 -43.98
C LYS A 2 -34.21 -9.87 -43.50
N LYS A 3 -35.21 -9.13 -43.01
CA LYS A 3 -35.02 -7.75 -42.50
C LYS A 3 -34.28 -7.67 -41.15
N LYS A 4 -34.50 -8.62 -40.24
CA LYS A 4 -33.80 -8.66 -38.93
C LYS A 4 -32.32 -9.05 -39.08
N LEU A 5 -32.02 -9.97 -40.00
CA LEU A 5 -30.64 -10.37 -40.29
C LEU A 5 -29.84 -9.22 -40.92
N LEU A 6 -30.46 -8.43 -41.81
CA LEU A 6 -29.82 -7.27 -42.42
C LEU A 6 -29.46 -6.20 -41.36
N ILE A 7 -30.38 -5.88 -40.45
CA ILE A 7 -30.14 -4.88 -39.38
C ILE A 7 -29.01 -5.32 -38.44
N ILE A 8 -28.96 -6.60 -38.07
CA ILE A 8 -27.91 -7.15 -37.21
C ILE A 8 -26.54 -7.10 -37.91
N VAL A 9 -26.48 -7.44 -39.20
CA VAL A 9 -25.24 -7.36 -39.98
C VAL A 9 -24.79 -5.90 -40.16
N THR A 10 -25.71 -4.97 -40.41
CA THR A 10 -25.38 -3.54 -40.51
C THR A 10 -24.86 -2.98 -39.19
N PHE A 11 -25.46 -3.34 -38.05
CA PHE A 11 -24.97 -2.95 -36.73
C PHE A 11 -23.60 -3.54 -36.40
N ALA A 12 -23.37 -4.82 -36.73
CA ALA A 12 -22.08 -5.47 -36.55
C ALA A 12 -20.97 -4.82 -37.39
N VAL A 13 -21.27 -4.47 -38.65
CA VAL A 13 -20.33 -3.80 -39.55
C VAL A 13 -20.04 -2.37 -39.10
N VAL A 14 -21.04 -1.63 -38.61
CA VAL A 14 -20.84 -0.27 -38.04
C VAL A 14 -20.04 -0.32 -36.75
N ALA A 15 -20.27 -1.30 -35.87
CA ALA A 15 -19.47 -1.49 -34.65
C ALA A 15 -18.01 -1.85 -34.97
N VAL A 16 -17.78 -2.71 -35.97
CA VAL A 16 -16.43 -3.06 -36.44
C VAL A 16 -15.74 -1.86 -37.09
N LEU A 17 -16.45 -1.08 -37.91
CA LEU A 17 -15.91 0.15 -38.53
C LEU A 17 -15.64 1.27 -37.50
N LEU A 18 -16.43 1.37 -36.43
CA LEU A 18 -16.16 2.29 -35.32
C LEU A 18 -14.95 1.83 -34.49
N SER A 19 -14.78 0.52 -34.29
CA SER A 19 -13.62 -0.04 -33.58
C SER A 19 -12.31 0.05 -34.39
N LEU A 20 -12.39 -0.08 -35.72
CA LEU A 20 -11.23 0.03 -36.62
C LEU A 20 -10.93 1.49 -36.99
N GLY A 21 -11.94 2.34 -37.07
CA GLY A 21 -11.81 3.76 -37.46
C GLY A 21 -11.21 4.66 -36.37
N TYR A 22 -11.30 4.28 -35.10
CA TYR A 22 -10.73 5.08 -34.00
C TYR A 22 -9.23 4.81 -33.78
N SER A 23 -8.66 3.75 -34.37
CA SER A 23 -7.26 3.35 -34.16
C SER A 23 -6.25 3.94 -35.15
N PHE A 24 -6.66 4.77 -36.13
CA PHE A 24 -5.77 5.15 -37.25
C PHE A 24 -5.58 6.65 -37.55
N ILE A 25 -6.08 7.60 -36.74
CA ILE A 25 -5.99 9.04 -37.10
C ILE A 25 -5.35 9.95 -36.05
N VAL A 26 -4.88 9.45 -34.91
CA VAL A 26 -4.01 10.25 -34.02
C VAL A 26 -2.64 9.62 -34.00
N LYS A 27 -1.71 10.18 -34.77
CA LYS A 27 -0.29 9.93 -34.50
C LYS A 27 -0.04 10.49 -33.11
N PRO A 28 0.40 9.67 -32.13
CA PRO A 28 0.82 10.21 -30.85
C PRO A 28 1.90 11.28 -31.11
N PRO A 29 1.93 12.37 -30.34
CA PRO A 29 2.99 13.37 -30.46
C PRO A 29 4.35 12.66 -30.41
N LYS A 30 5.38 13.22 -31.07
CA LYS A 30 6.74 12.69 -30.95
C LYS A 30 7.17 12.78 -29.48
N ILE A 31 7.33 11.61 -28.86
CA ILE A 31 7.70 11.41 -27.46
C ILE A 31 9.23 11.37 -27.36
N THR A 32 9.79 12.12 -26.42
CA THR A 32 11.09 11.85 -25.82
C THR A 32 10.85 11.12 -24.50
N PRO A 33 11.49 9.96 -24.24
CA PRO A 33 11.49 9.39 -22.90
C PRO A 33 12.16 10.40 -21.99
N VAL A 34 11.38 11.06 -21.13
CA VAL A 34 11.94 11.98 -20.14
C VAL A 34 12.56 11.10 -19.08
N SER A 35 13.89 11.02 -19.07
CA SER A 35 14.63 10.36 -17.99
C SER A 35 14.26 11.01 -16.65
N THR A 36 14.25 10.25 -15.55
CA THR A 36 13.98 10.74 -14.19
C THR A 36 14.80 11.99 -13.85
N SER A 37 16.01 12.13 -14.41
CA SER A 37 16.85 13.32 -14.32
C SER A 37 16.30 14.57 -15.03
N GLU A 38 15.69 14.44 -16.21
CA GLU A 38 14.99 15.57 -16.87
C GLU A 38 13.69 15.93 -16.15
N PHE A 39 13.05 14.95 -15.51
CA PHE A 39 11.78 15.09 -14.79
C PHE A 39 11.95 15.84 -13.45
N LEU A 40 13.04 15.57 -12.73
CA LEU A 40 13.37 16.23 -11.45
C LEU A 40 13.96 17.64 -11.65
N GLY A 41 14.60 17.92 -12.78
CA GLY A 41 15.10 19.26 -13.12
C GLY A 41 14.00 20.31 -13.36
N LEU A 42 12.73 19.89 -13.39
CA LEU A 42 11.57 20.78 -13.53
C LEU A 42 10.94 21.16 -12.18
N VAL A 43 11.30 20.49 -11.08
CA VAL A 43 10.81 20.76 -9.72
C VAL A 43 11.64 21.87 -9.06
N SER A 44 11.06 22.67 -8.16
CA SER A 44 11.66 23.93 -7.71
C SER A 44 12.95 23.69 -6.92
N GLU A 45 13.98 24.49 -7.22
CA GLU A 45 15.18 24.65 -6.40
C GLU A 45 14.74 25.06 -4.98
N GLY A 46 14.91 24.18 -3.99
CA GLY A 46 14.59 24.50 -2.60
C GLY A 46 14.04 23.38 -1.73
N PHE A 47 13.78 22.19 -2.27
CA PHE A 47 13.55 20.99 -1.47
C PHE A 47 14.85 20.18 -1.38
N ASN A 48 15.12 19.57 -0.23
CA ASN A 48 16.23 18.63 -0.05
C ASN A 48 15.62 17.23 0.13
N THR A 49 15.00 16.71 -0.94
CA THR A 49 14.28 15.43 -0.85
C THR A 49 15.24 14.25 -0.85
N TYR A 50 14.83 13.14 -0.23
CA TYR A 50 15.61 11.91 -0.18
C TYR A 50 15.98 11.38 -1.57
N LYS A 51 15.11 11.56 -2.57
CA LYS A 51 15.44 11.14 -3.93
C LYS A 51 16.47 12.02 -4.61
N GLN A 52 16.43 13.33 -4.38
CA GLN A 52 17.51 14.22 -4.86
C GLN A 52 18.84 13.85 -4.19
N TYR A 53 18.79 13.53 -2.90
CA TYR A 53 19.93 13.01 -2.16
C TYR A 53 20.48 11.71 -2.77
N LEU A 54 19.61 10.75 -3.10
CA LEU A 54 20.02 9.52 -3.80
C LEU A 54 20.53 9.76 -5.22
N ASN A 55 20.01 10.73 -5.96
CA ASN A 55 20.59 11.07 -7.27
C ASN A 55 21.99 11.65 -7.15
N GLN A 56 22.29 12.32 -6.03
CA GLN A 56 23.60 12.89 -5.77
C GLN A 56 24.60 11.84 -5.27
N TYR A 57 24.15 10.90 -4.43
CA TYR A 57 25.04 9.98 -3.71
C TYR A 57 24.81 8.49 -4.02
N GLY A 58 23.81 8.15 -4.82
CA GLY A 58 23.33 6.79 -5.12
C GLY A 58 24.39 5.81 -5.61
N ASP A 59 25.36 6.32 -6.37
CA ASP A 59 26.43 5.53 -6.99
C ASP A 59 27.60 5.22 -6.03
N ASN A 60 27.58 5.75 -4.79
CA ASN A 60 28.65 5.55 -3.80
C ASN A 60 28.47 4.21 -3.06
N ILE A 61 28.55 3.11 -3.79
CA ILE A 61 28.38 1.75 -3.26
C ILE A 61 29.73 1.20 -2.76
N ILE A 62 29.71 0.48 -1.65
CA ILE A 62 30.87 -0.23 -1.11
C ILE A 62 30.81 -1.69 -1.60
N PRO A 63 31.87 -2.22 -2.22
CA PRO A 63 31.84 -3.53 -2.87
C PRO A 63 31.91 -4.72 -1.90
N GLN A 64 31.92 -4.47 -0.59
CA GLN A 64 31.99 -5.47 0.47
C GLN A 64 31.07 -5.05 1.61
N GLU A 65 30.51 -6.02 2.32
CA GLU A 65 29.69 -5.76 3.50
C GLU A 65 30.56 -5.21 4.63
N ILE A 66 30.25 -4.01 5.10
CA ILE A 66 30.90 -3.32 6.21
C ILE A 66 29.84 -2.90 7.21
N THR A 67 30.05 -3.25 8.48
CA THR A 67 29.22 -2.80 9.59
C THR A 67 30.00 -1.78 10.41
N VAL A 68 29.39 -0.62 10.65
CA VAL A 68 29.92 0.44 11.49
C VAL A 68 29.06 0.54 12.75
N ASP A 69 29.63 0.19 13.89
CA ASP A 69 28.95 0.25 15.17
C ASP A 69 28.77 1.70 15.65
N VAL A 70 27.54 2.06 16.02
CA VAL A 70 27.25 3.32 16.75
C VAL A 70 27.24 3.05 18.24
N PHE A 71 26.46 2.06 18.67
CA PHE A 71 26.49 1.52 20.05
C PHE A 71 25.89 0.11 20.08
N SER A 72 26.29 -0.70 21.06
CA SER A 72 25.78 -2.07 21.24
C SER A 72 24.80 -2.22 22.39
N ASP A 73 24.91 -1.38 23.43
CA ASP A 73 24.11 -1.51 24.65
C ASP A 73 22.62 -1.23 24.42
N GLU A 74 21.77 -1.81 25.28
CA GLU A 74 20.36 -1.46 25.35
C GLU A 74 20.18 -0.05 25.89
N ILE A 75 19.45 0.78 25.14
CA ILE A 75 19.11 2.14 25.53
C ILE A 75 17.61 2.40 25.36
N THR A 76 17.10 3.35 26.14
CA THR A 76 15.78 3.95 25.92
C THR A 76 15.97 5.45 25.82
N ILE A 77 15.56 6.03 24.69
CA ILE A 77 15.54 7.48 24.46
C ILE A 77 14.11 7.96 24.74
N PRO A 78 13.87 8.75 25.80
CA PRO A 78 12.52 9.23 26.10
C PRO A 78 11.95 10.10 24.99
N ALA A 79 10.62 10.11 24.86
CA ALA A 79 9.92 10.97 23.90
C ALA A 79 10.29 12.45 24.10
N GLY A 80 10.62 13.14 23.01
CA GLY A 80 11.02 14.54 23.02
C GLY A 80 12.47 14.80 23.46
N GLU A 81 13.24 13.78 23.85
CA GLU A 81 14.65 13.92 24.19
C GLU A 81 15.56 13.63 22.99
N LYS A 82 16.58 14.46 22.81
CA LYS A 82 17.65 14.25 21.83
C LYS A 82 18.80 13.49 22.48
N LYS A 83 19.21 12.38 21.88
CA LYS A 83 20.42 11.64 22.25
C LYS A 83 21.41 11.62 21.10
N GLU A 84 22.69 11.85 21.40
CA GLU A 84 23.77 11.93 20.42
C GLU A 84 24.86 10.90 20.72
N PHE A 85 25.39 10.29 19.66
CA PHE A 85 26.44 9.28 19.69
C PHE A 85 27.52 9.61 18.67
N GLY A 86 28.78 9.32 19.01
CA GLY A 86 29.91 9.43 18.09
C GLY A 86 30.28 8.06 17.53
N PHE A 87 30.63 8.02 16.24
CA PHE A 87 31.07 6.81 15.54
C PHE A 87 32.14 7.15 14.50
N THR A 88 32.81 6.14 13.95
CA THR A 88 33.87 6.32 12.95
C THR A 88 33.63 5.41 11.76
N VAL A 89 33.72 5.99 10.56
CA VAL A 89 33.51 5.29 9.29
C VAL A 89 34.84 5.16 8.58
N GLU A 90 35.14 3.98 8.04
CA GLU A 90 36.40 3.71 7.35
C GLU A 90 36.36 4.10 5.85
N TYR A 91 35.21 3.96 5.22
CA TYR A 91 35.05 4.15 3.78
C TYR A 91 33.89 5.09 3.46
N ASP A 92 34.13 6.02 2.54
CA ASP A 92 33.07 6.80 1.92
C ASP A 92 32.08 5.86 1.23
N GLY A 93 30.78 6.03 1.48
CA GLY A 93 29.77 5.20 0.84
C GLY A 93 28.37 5.36 1.42
N LEU A 94 27.41 4.69 0.80
CA LEU A 94 26.05 4.56 1.30
C LEU A 94 25.94 3.45 2.33
N TYR A 95 25.26 3.76 3.42
CA TYR A 95 24.97 2.84 4.51
C TYR A 95 23.48 2.88 4.85
N VAL A 96 22.93 1.75 5.26
CA VAL A 96 21.59 1.61 5.84
C VAL A 96 21.72 1.64 7.34
N LEU A 97 20.88 2.43 8.02
CA LEU A 97 20.78 2.42 9.47
C LEU A 97 19.94 1.21 9.91
N SER A 98 20.54 0.32 10.69
CA SER A 98 19.88 -0.86 11.26
C SER A 98 20.02 -0.85 12.78
N CYS A 99 19.05 -1.44 13.46
CA CYS A 99 19.11 -1.67 14.90
C CYS A 99 18.40 -2.97 15.27
N GLU A 100 18.60 -3.42 16.50
CA GLU A 100 17.68 -4.36 17.11
C GLU A 100 16.66 -3.60 17.96
N GLN A 101 15.38 -3.92 17.76
CA GLN A 101 14.26 -3.42 18.57
C GLN A 101 13.38 -4.58 19.06
N LYS A 102 12.48 -4.30 20.00
CA LYS A 102 11.47 -5.24 20.48
C LYS A 102 10.19 -4.50 20.87
N GLY A 103 9.07 -5.21 20.86
CA GLY A 103 7.79 -4.65 21.29
C GLY A 103 7.72 -4.38 22.79
N GLU A 104 6.87 -3.42 23.17
CA GLU A 104 6.58 -3.07 24.56
C GLU A 104 5.07 -2.89 24.76
N ASP A 105 4.57 -3.19 25.97
CA ASP A 105 3.14 -3.09 26.29
C ASP A 105 2.58 -1.65 26.16
N GLU A 106 3.43 -0.62 26.25
CA GLU A 106 3.07 0.80 26.10
C GLU A 106 3.36 1.38 24.70
N GLY A 107 3.91 0.60 23.77
CA GLY A 107 4.47 1.09 22.51
C GLY A 107 3.46 1.59 21.47
N GLY A 108 2.15 1.48 21.73
CA GLY A 108 1.09 1.83 20.80
C GLY A 108 1.08 1.00 19.51
N TYR A 109 0.02 1.14 18.72
CA TYR A 109 -0.14 0.38 17.46
C TYR A 109 0.68 0.92 16.29
N LYS A 110 1.19 2.14 16.38
CA LYS A 110 1.96 2.81 15.33
C LYS A 110 3.46 2.61 15.57
N ASP A 111 4.22 2.65 14.48
CA ASP A 111 5.67 2.73 14.59
C ASP A 111 6.10 4.02 15.29
N ILE A 112 7.22 3.97 16.00
CA ILE A 112 7.76 5.10 16.74
C ILE A 112 8.55 5.98 15.77
N GLU A 113 8.04 7.18 15.51
CA GLU A 113 8.70 8.15 14.64
C GLU A 113 9.78 8.93 15.40
N PHE A 114 10.93 9.10 14.75
CA PHE A 114 12.05 9.87 15.26
C PHE A 114 12.68 10.70 14.15
N SER A 115 13.24 11.85 14.55
CA SER A 115 14.09 12.64 13.69
C SER A 115 15.55 12.26 13.91
N MET A 116 16.33 12.29 12.83
CA MET A 116 17.75 11.94 12.85
C MET A 116 18.61 13.01 12.19
N GLN A 117 19.74 13.32 12.81
CA GLN A 117 20.75 14.19 12.23
C GLN A 117 22.10 13.48 12.16
N ILE A 118 22.87 13.77 11.11
CA ILE A 118 24.30 13.41 11.00
C ILE A 118 25.10 14.70 11.09
N ASP A 119 26.10 14.74 11.96
CA ASP A 119 26.98 15.90 12.18
C ASP A 119 26.20 17.22 12.46
N GLY A 120 25.07 17.09 13.15
CA GLY A 120 24.21 18.21 13.54
C GLY A 120 23.21 18.69 12.47
N GLU A 121 23.24 18.11 11.27
CA GLU A 121 22.38 18.50 10.14
C GLU A 121 21.41 17.39 9.74
N PHE A 122 20.27 17.77 9.16
CA PHE A 122 19.35 16.82 8.54
C PHE A 122 19.82 16.51 7.11
N PRO A 123 20.24 15.28 6.78
CA PRO A 123 20.79 14.96 5.45
C PRO A 123 19.81 15.26 4.30
N PHE A 124 18.52 15.05 4.56
CA PHE A 124 17.37 15.30 3.67
C PHE A 124 16.09 15.47 4.51
N ASP A 125 15.03 16.03 3.95
CA ASP A 125 13.80 16.38 4.68
C ASP A 125 13.15 15.17 5.37
N GLU A 126 13.17 14.00 4.74
CA GLU A 126 12.60 12.75 5.22
C GLU A 126 13.34 12.17 6.44
N SER A 127 14.60 12.58 6.69
CA SER A 127 15.35 12.20 7.91
C SER A 127 14.72 12.74 9.20
N ARG A 128 13.76 13.67 9.09
CA ARG A 128 12.95 14.16 10.21
C ARG A 128 11.85 13.20 10.64
N TYR A 129 11.51 12.24 9.79
CA TYR A 129 10.36 11.35 9.93
C TYR A 129 10.79 9.90 9.63
N LEU A 130 11.76 9.41 10.42
CA LEU A 130 12.22 8.03 10.33
C LEU A 130 11.47 7.16 11.34
N TYR A 131 11.40 5.86 11.06
CA TYR A 131 10.90 4.87 11.98
C TYR A 131 11.57 3.52 11.72
N PHE A 132 11.58 2.65 12.73
CA PHE A 132 11.95 1.25 12.58
C PHE A 132 10.67 0.41 12.54
N PRO A 133 10.37 -0.32 11.43
CA PRO A 133 9.13 -1.07 11.30
C PRO A 133 8.91 -2.10 12.41
N LYS A 134 7.76 -2.02 13.08
CA LYS A 134 7.35 -3.02 14.08
C LYS A 134 7.00 -4.36 13.44
N LYS A 135 7.22 -5.46 14.17
CA LYS A 135 6.74 -6.81 13.81
C LYS A 135 5.61 -7.24 14.75
N TRP A 136 4.45 -7.55 14.17
CA TRP A 136 3.30 -8.09 14.88
C TRP A 136 3.22 -9.59 14.63
N LEU A 137 3.46 -10.38 15.67
CA LEU A 137 3.35 -11.83 15.63
C LEU A 137 1.88 -12.24 15.66
N VAL A 138 1.51 -13.09 14.71
CA VAL A 138 0.15 -13.64 14.60
C VAL A 138 0.05 -14.93 15.39
N SER A 139 -0.97 -15.04 16.25
CA SER A 139 -1.23 -16.29 16.97
C SER A 139 -1.56 -17.43 16.00
N LYS A 140 -0.91 -18.58 16.20
CA LYS A 140 -1.19 -19.81 15.43
C LYS A 140 -2.56 -20.41 15.77
N THR A 141 -3.11 -20.11 16.94
CA THR A 141 -4.40 -20.65 17.38
C THR A 141 -5.52 -19.70 16.97
N ARG A 142 -6.53 -20.25 16.28
CA ARG A 142 -7.76 -19.54 15.95
C ARG A 142 -8.91 -20.16 16.73
N GLU A 143 -9.67 -19.31 17.40
CA GLU A 143 -10.88 -19.70 18.10
C GLU A 143 -12.09 -19.52 17.19
N ASN A 144 -13.20 -20.19 17.53
CA ASN A 144 -14.48 -19.99 16.88
C ASN A 144 -15.49 -19.47 17.90
N ASP A 145 -16.48 -18.71 17.44
CA ASP A 145 -17.67 -18.38 18.23
C ASP A 145 -18.64 -19.58 18.33
N PHE A 146 -19.73 -19.41 19.08
CA PHE A 146 -20.75 -20.46 19.22
C PHE A 146 -21.48 -20.83 17.93
N MET A 147 -21.46 -19.96 16.93
CA MET A 147 -22.07 -20.18 15.63
C MET A 147 -21.11 -20.87 14.67
N GLY A 148 -19.87 -21.18 15.13
CA GLY A 148 -18.83 -21.81 14.34
C GLY A 148 -18.07 -20.84 13.43
N ASN A 149 -18.31 -19.52 13.55
CA ASN A 149 -17.54 -18.52 12.82
C ASN A 149 -16.16 -18.38 13.45
N GLN A 150 -15.14 -18.27 12.62
CA GLN A 150 -13.77 -18.09 13.07
C GLN A 150 -13.58 -16.67 13.62
N LEU A 151 -13.01 -16.58 14.82
CA LEU A 151 -12.53 -15.34 15.41
C LEU A 151 -11.18 -14.97 14.81
N ARG A 152 -10.86 -13.66 14.80
CA ARG A 152 -9.56 -13.18 14.31
C ARG A 152 -8.46 -13.70 15.21
N PRO A 153 -7.29 -14.04 14.66
CA PRO A 153 -6.17 -14.39 15.51
C PRO A 153 -5.72 -13.16 16.31
N VAL A 154 -5.31 -13.43 17.54
CA VAL A 154 -4.70 -12.41 18.39
C VAL A 154 -3.35 -12.00 17.79
N LEU A 155 -3.11 -10.69 17.76
CA LEU A 155 -1.84 -10.09 17.35
C LEU A 155 -1.12 -9.58 18.59
N LYS A 156 0.16 -9.90 18.72
CA LYS A 156 1.04 -9.31 19.75
C LYS A 156 2.25 -8.70 19.06
N GLU A 157 2.65 -7.50 19.47
CA GLU A 157 3.95 -6.97 19.06
C GLU A 157 5.05 -7.94 19.51
N LEU A 158 6.04 -8.17 18.64
CA LEU A 158 7.07 -9.16 18.88
C LEU A 158 7.97 -8.73 20.05
N ASP A 159 7.77 -9.38 21.19
CA ASP A 159 8.49 -9.17 22.46
C ASP A 159 9.80 -9.99 22.52
N GLU A 160 10.51 -10.00 21.40
CA GLU A 160 11.86 -10.54 21.24
C GLU A 160 12.69 -9.50 20.48
N TRP A 161 14.00 -9.49 20.65
CA TRP A 161 14.85 -8.58 19.88
C TRP A 161 14.92 -9.04 18.42
N TYR A 162 14.56 -8.16 17.50
CA TYR A 162 14.64 -8.39 16.06
C TYR A 162 15.29 -7.21 15.36
N GLU A 163 16.01 -7.51 14.29
CA GLU A 163 16.60 -6.51 13.42
C GLU A 163 15.52 -5.73 12.66
N SER A 164 15.73 -4.43 12.55
CA SER A 164 14.87 -3.50 11.84
C SER A 164 15.69 -2.37 11.23
N GLU A 165 15.45 -2.10 9.95
CA GLU A 165 16.12 -1.05 9.20
C GLU A 165 15.27 0.23 9.17
N ALA A 166 15.93 1.38 9.23
CA ALA A 166 15.24 2.67 9.26
C ALA A 166 14.52 2.95 7.93
N ARG A 167 13.27 3.42 8.03
CA ARG A 167 12.42 3.78 6.90
C ARG A 167 11.79 5.15 7.09
N SER A 168 11.19 5.70 6.03
CA SER A 168 10.42 6.95 6.11
C SER A 168 9.11 6.86 5.35
N ARG A 169 8.00 7.19 6.03
CA ARG A 169 6.69 7.35 5.37
C ARG A 169 6.61 8.62 4.51
N ALA A 170 7.49 9.59 4.79
CA ALA A 170 7.57 10.84 4.02
C ALA A 170 8.25 10.65 2.66
N SER A 171 9.09 9.62 2.50
CA SER A 171 9.72 9.26 1.24
C SER A 171 8.74 8.52 0.33
N TYR A 172 8.77 8.78 -0.98
CA TYR A 172 8.09 7.94 -1.97
C TYR A 172 8.88 6.68 -2.33
N VAL A 173 10.17 6.64 -1.98
CA VAL A 173 11.02 5.47 -2.11
C VAL A 173 10.68 4.51 -0.98
N SER A 174 10.20 3.32 -1.33
CA SER A 174 9.69 2.32 -0.37
C SER A 174 10.76 1.39 0.22
N ASP A 175 12.05 1.66 -0.01
CA ASP A 175 13.18 0.90 0.57
C ASP A 175 13.71 1.49 1.88
N SER A 176 14.65 0.77 2.48
CA SER A 176 15.39 1.22 3.65
C SER A 176 16.19 2.48 3.33
N ILE A 177 16.14 3.45 4.25
CA ILE A 177 16.75 4.75 4.05
C ILE A 177 18.27 4.62 4.11
N ARG A 178 18.93 5.18 3.10
CA ARG A 178 20.39 5.14 2.89
C ARG A 178 21.01 6.49 3.21
N PHE A 179 22.15 6.45 3.88
CA PHE A 179 22.93 7.61 4.29
C PHE A 179 24.33 7.51 3.69
N TYR A 180 24.70 8.52 2.92
CA TYR A 180 26.07 8.72 2.48
C TYR A 180 26.90 9.27 3.63
N LEU A 181 27.89 8.49 4.04
CA LEU A 181 28.85 8.82 5.09
C LEU A 181 30.25 8.90 4.48
N LYS A 182 31.08 9.79 5.02
CA LYS A 182 32.48 9.93 4.60
C LYS A 182 33.37 9.14 5.56
N ALA A 183 34.59 8.81 5.13
CA ALA A 183 35.59 8.27 6.02
C ALA A 183 35.97 9.33 7.07
N GLY A 184 35.92 8.94 8.34
CA GLY A 184 36.24 9.84 9.45
C GLY A 184 35.28 9.69 10.64
N ALA A 185 35.43 10.60 11.58
CA ALA A 185 34.58 10.68 12.77
C ALA A 185 33.30 11.44 12.46
N HIS A 186 32.18 10.88 12.89
CA HIS A 186 30.84 11.43 12.71
C HIS A 186 30.05 11.42 14.01
N THR A 187 29.00 12.23 14.07
CA THR A 187 27.97 12.12 15.10
C THR A 187 26.62 11.79 14.49
N ILE A 188 25.84 10.98 15.20
CA ILE A 188 24.44 10.71 14.92
C ILE A 188 23.62 11.16 16.12
N SER A 189 22.51 11.82 15.86
CA SER A 189 21.54 12.11 16.90
C SER A 189 20.16 11.60 16.55
N LEU A 190 19.49 11.04 17.54
CA LEU A 190 18.13 10.50 17.46
C LEU A 190 17.23 11.28 18.43
N ASN A 191 16.06 11.67 17.96
CA ASN A 191 15.08 12.38 18.76
C ASN A 191 13.66 11.85 18.43
N PRO A 192 13.15 10.89 19.21
CA PRO A 192 11.79 10.39 19.04
C PRO A 192 10.76 11.45 19.44
N ALA A 193 9.61 11.48 18.75
CA ALA A 193 8.59 12.49 18.93
C ALA A 193 7.56 12.11 20.01
N ASP A 194 6.80 11.04 19.78
CA ASP A 194 5.58 10.74 20.54
C ASP A 194 5.76 9.63 21.60
N TYR A 195 6.67 8.68 21.37
CA TYR A 195 6.94 7.54 22.25
C TYR A 195 8.44 7.35 22.46
N GLY A 196 8.83 6.75 23.59
CA GLY A 196 10.24 6.45 23.86
C GLY A 196 10.79 5.41 22.88
N LEU A 197 12.00 5.61 22.37
CA LEU A 197 12.63 4.71 21.41
C LEU A 197 13.59 3.78 22.15
N LYS A 198 13.29 2.48 22.16
CA LYS A 198 14.11 1.46 22.81
C LYS A 198 14.81 0.57 21.81
N LEU A 199 16.13 0.60 21.85
CA LEU A 199 17.00 0.00 20.83
C LEU A 199 18.23 -0.64 21.48
N ARG A 200 18.85 -1.58 20.78
CA ARG A 200 20.23 -2.01 20.99
C ARG A 200 20.90 -2.25 19.64
N ASN A 201 22.23 -2.45 19.63
CA ASN A 201 22.98 -2.75 18.41
C ASN A 201 22.64 -1.80 17.24
N LEU A 202 22.72 -0.48 17.47
CA LEU A 202 22.53 0.49 16.39
C LEU A 202 23.80 0.53 15.53
N VAL A 203 23.64 0.22 14.26
CA VAL A 203 24.74 0.08 13.31
C VAL A 203 24.41 0.71 11.96
N PHE A 204 25.45 1.09 11.22
CA PHE A 204 25.36 1.41 9.81
C PHE A 204 25.92 0.23 9.01
N ILE A 205 25.11 -0.36 8.13
CA ILE A 205 25.51 -1.47 7.26
C ILE A 205 25.70 -0.93 5.85
N SER A 206 26.83 -1.19 5.22
CA SER A 206 27.08 -0.77 3.84
C SER A 206 25.98 -1.26 2.91
N TYR A 207 25.45 -0.38 2.06
CA TYR A 207 24.41 -0.73 1.10
C TYR A 207 25.01 -1.44 -0.13
N GLU A 208 24.61 -2.69 -0.37
CA GLU A 208 24.81 -3.39 -1.64
C GLU A 208 23.45 -3.50 -2.34
N PRO A 209 23.28 -2.95 -3.56
CA PRO A 209 22.03 -3.14 -4.29
C PRO A 209 21.85 -4.61 -4.69
N PRO A 210 20.60 -5.11 -4.75
CA PRO A 210 20.35 -6.46 -5.21
C PRO A 210 20.84 -6.64 -6.65
N LYS A 211 21.42 -7.80 -6.94
CA LYS A 211 21.97 -8.09 -8.28
C LYS A 211 20.84 -8.27 -9.29
N PRO A 212 21.03 -7.85 -10.55
CA PRO A 212 20.08 -8.16 -11.62
C PRO A 212 19.83 -9.67 -11.72
N TYR A 213 18.60 -10.06 -12.02
CA TYR A 213 18.24 -11.47 -12.15
C TYR A 213 19.07 -12.14 -13.25
N THR A 214 19.62 -13.31 -12.92
CA THR A 214 20.29 -14.19 -13.88
C THR A 214 19.47 -15.47 -13.99
N GLU A 215 18.92 -15.72 -15.18
CA GLU A 215 18.10 -16.92 -15.43
C GLU A 215 18.94 -18.20 -15.27
N PRO A 216 18.57 -19.12 -14.36
CA PRO A 216 19.27 -20.39 -14.22
C PRO A 216 18.93 -21.34 -15.37
N ASP A 217 19.88 -22.18 -15.76
CA ASP A 217 19.62 -23.27 -16.71
C ASP A 217 18.89 -24.42 -16.00
N VAL A 218 17.57 -24.46 -16.19
CA VAL A 218 16.67 -25.45 -15.57
C VAL A 218 16.15 -26.50 -16.56
N ALA A 219 16.61 -26.50 -17.81
CA ALA A 219 16.04 -27.36 -18.86
C ALA A 219 16.18 -28.86 -18.55
N ASP A 220 17.35 -29.26 -18.02
CA ASP A 220 17.63 -30.62 -17.59
C ASP A 220 17.41 -30.84 -16.08
N TYR A 221 16.96 -29.80 -15.37
CA TYR A 221 16.71 -29.84 -13.94
C TYR A 221 15.38 -30.56 -13.66
N LYS A 222 15.43 -31.68 -12.92
CA LYS A 222 14.24 -32.47 -12.59
C LYS A 222 14.05 -32.53 -11.09
N MET A 223 12.89 -32.07 -10.65
CA MET A 223 12.46 -32.19 -9.27
C MET A 223 11.27 -33.15 -9.18
N SER A 224 11.21 -33.91 -8.09
CA SER A 224 10.06 -34.75 -7.73
C SER A 224 9.25 -34.13 -6.58
N ALA A 225 9.63 -32.94 -6.13
CA ALA A 225 8.94 -32.19 -5.10
C ALA A 225 7.52 -31.83 -5.53
N LYS A 226 6.59 -31.80 -4.57
CA LYS A 226 5.27 -31.23 -4.78
C LYS A 226 5.34 -29.70 -4.64
N PRO A 227 4.42 -28.94 -5.26
CA PRO A 227 4.25 -27.54 -4.95
C PRO A 227 4.05 -27.31 -3.45
N ILE A 228 4.66 -26.25 -2.93
CA ILE A 228 4.54 -25.83 -1.53
C ILE A 228 3.51 -24.71 -1.48
N THR A 229 2.29 -25.00 -1.05
CA THR A 229 1.20 -24.02 -0.95
C THR A 229 1.11 -23.46 0.47
N ILE A 230 1.05 -22.14 0.57
CA ILE A 230 0.94 -21.35 1.80
C ILE A 230 -0.38 -20.59 1.71
N GLN A 231 -1.28 -20.80 2.67
CA GLN A 231 -2.54 -20.04 2.74
C GLN A 231 -2.25 -18.62 3.24
N ALA A 232 -2.73 -17.61 2.53
CA ALA A 232 -2.32 -16.22 2.73
C ALA A 232 -2.81 -15.65 4.06
N GLU A 233 -3.96 -16.11 4.57
CA GLU A 233 -4.47 -15.71 5.87
C GLU A 233 -3.57 -16.19 7.03
N ASN A 234 -2.74 -17.21 6.83
CA ASN A 234 -1.87 -17.79 7.86
C ASN A 234 -0.50 -17.10 7.92
N ALA A 235 -0.51 -15.78 8.05
CA ALA A 235 0.70 -14.98 8.22
C ALA A 235 1.44 -15.33 9.52
N LEU A 236 2.77 -15.28 9.48
CA LEU A 236 3.65 -15.35 10.66
C LEU A 236 3.78 -13.96 11.30
N TYR A 237 4.13 -12.96 10.49
CA TYR A 237 4.29 -11.57 10.92
C TYR A 237 3.50 -10.61 10.03
N ARG A 238 3.13 -9.46 10.60
CA ARG A 238 2.61 -8.29 9.89
C ARG A 238 3.39 -7.06 10.32
N SER A 239 3.60 -6.12 9.40
CA SER A 239 4.18 -4.83 9.76
C SER A 239 3.21 -3.93 10.53
N SER A 240 1.90 -4.20 10.44
CA SER A 240 0.86 -3.41 11.09
C SER A 240 -0.31 -4.32 11.50
N PRO A 241 -0.95 -4.06 12.66
CA PRO A 241 -2.13 -4.78 13.08
C PRO A 241 -3.38 -4.35 12.31
N SER A 242 -3.30 -3.28 11.51
CA SER A 242 -4.36 -2.87 10.60
C SER A 242 -4.47 -3.73 9.35
N ILE A 243 -3.51 -4.63 9.10
CA ILE A 243 -3.56 -5.57 7.98
C ILE A 243 -4.36 -6.80 8.41
N LEU A 244 -5.51 -7.01 7.77
CA LEU A 244 -6.53 -7.94 8.26
C LEU A 244 -6.76 -9.09 7.29
N GLU A 245 -7.05 -10.26 7.84
CA GLU A 245 -7.64 -11.37 7.09
C GLU A 245 -9.03 -10.99 6.58
N GLN A 246 -9.37 -11.57 5.44
CA GLN A 246 -10.62 -11.37 4.75
C GLN A 246 -11.34 -12.71 4.58
N ILE A 247 -12.63 -12.64 4.22
CA ILE A 247 -13.50 -13.80 4.03
C ILE A 247 -14.08 -13.74 2.63
N ASP A 248 -13.51 -14.53 1.72
CA ASP A 248 -14.14 -14.83 0.44
C ASP A 248 -15.19 -15.94 0.61
N ARG A 249 -16.45 -15.52 0.68
CA ARG A 249 -17.60 -16.43 0.67
C ARG A 249 -17.95 -16.88 -0.75
N THR A 250 -17.49 -16.19 -1.77
CA THR A 250 -18.05 -16.31 -3.12
C THR A 250 -17.42 -17.43 -3.93
N SER A 251 -16.12 -17.63 -3.81
CA SER A 251 -15.42 -18.65 -4.56
C SER A 251 -15.47 -20.00 -3.85
N ALA A 252 -15.79 -21.05 -4.59
CA ALA A 252 -15.63 -22.43 -4.13
C ALA A 252 -14.19 -22.95 -4.34
N ALA A 253 -13.28 -22.12 -4.88
CA ALA A 253 -11.87 -22.45 -5.09
C ALA A 253 -10.95 -21.91 -3.97
N THR A 254 -11.41 -20.92 -3.20
CA THR A 254 -10.69 -20.39 -2.04
C THR A 254 -10.73 -21.42 -0.92
N THR A 255 -9.58 -21.66 -0.28
CA THR A 255 -9.44 -22.71 0.74
C THR A 255 -8.99 -22.07 2.06
N PRO A 256 -9.69 -22.29 3.18
CA PRO A 256 -10.89 -23.11 3.35
C PRO A 256 -12.14 -22.51 2.69
N VAL A 257 -13.02 -23.38 2.17
CA VAL A 257 -14.30 -22.98 1.58
C VAL A 257 -15.28 -22.59 2.69
N CYS A 258 -15.87 -21.41 2.59
CA CYS A 258 -16.92 -20.97 3.52
C CYS A 258 -18.27 -21.65 3.23
N SER A 259 -18.58 -22.75 3.92
CA SER A 259 -19.82 -23.52 3.77
C SER A 259 -20.74 -23.39 4.99
N GLY A 260 -21.29 -22.19 5.22
CA GLY A 260 -22.30 -21.93 6.26
C GLY A 260 -21.78 -21.22 7.52
N SER A 261 -20.47 -21.31 7.79
CA SER A 261 -19.78 -20.49 8.80
C SER A 261 -18.76 -19.58 8.13
N ASP A 262 -18.51 -18.44 8.75
CA ASP A 262 -17.49 -17.48 8.33
C ASP A 262 -16.11 -17.98 8.73
N ILE A 263 -15.22 -18.22 7.75
CA ILE A 263 -13.85 -18.67 7.97
C ILE A 263 -12.91 -17.74 7.20
N TYR A 264 -11.90 -17.20 7.88
CA TYR A 264 -10.89 -16.40 7.21
C TYR A 264 -10.08 -17.29 6.26
N ASN A 265 -10.04 -16.90 5.00
CA ASN A 265 -9.47 -17.70 3.91
C ASN A 265 -8.74 -16.85 2.87
N THR A 266 -8.62 -15.55 3.11
CA THR A 266 -7.83 -14.62 2.30
C THR A 266 -7.19 -13.56 3.21
N MET A 267 -6.23 -12.78 2.67
CA MET A 267 -5.46 -11.79 3.41
C MET A 267 -5.41 -10.45 2.67
N GLY A 268 -5.61 -9.36 3.40
CA GLY A 268 -5.38 -8.00 2.93
C GLY A 268 -6.61 -7.31 2.33
N GLY A 269 -6.60 -7.08 1.03
CA GLY A 269 -7.57 -6.22 0.34
C GLY A 269 -7.30 -4.74 0.63
N SER A 270 -8.35 -3.98 0.92
CA SER A 270 -8.26 -2.55 1.30
C SER A 270 -7.38 -2.30 2.53
N THR A 271 -7.28 -3.29 3.43
CA THR A 271 -6.51 -3.24 4.67
C THR A 271 -5.00 -3.42 4.47
N TRP A 272 -4.58 -3.88 3.27
CA TRP A 272 -3.18 -4.05 2.91
C TRP A 272 -2.82 -3.18 1.71
N SER A 273 -2.87 -1.86 1.93
CA SER A 273 -2.73 -0.86 0.88
C SER A 273 -1.63 0.17 1.13
N GLU A 274 -1.21 0.36 2.39
CA GLU A 274 -0.20 1.36 2.76
C GLU A 274 1.19 0.95 2.30
N ARG A 275 1.99 1.92 1.84
CA ARG A 275 3.37 1.69 1.42
C ARG A 275 4.22 1.18 2.57
N SER A 276 5.19 0.33 2.26
CA SER A 276 6.05 -0.34 3.23
C SER A 276 5.33 -1.30 4.18
N SER A 277 3.99 -1.44 4.06
CA SER A 277 3.26 -2.44 4.83
C SER A 277 3.53 -3.84 4.26
N SER A 278 3.79 -4.81 5.13
CA SER A 278 4.24 -6.12 4.72
C SER A 278 3.60 -7.24 5.53
N VAL A 279 3.55 -8.40 4.90
CA VAL A 279 3.09 -9.65 5.49
C VAL A 279 4.14 -10.72 5.23
N THR A 280 4.51 -11.45 6.27
CA THR A 280 5.53 -12.50 6.21
C THR A 280 4.88 -13.84 6.49
N TRP A 281 5.22 -14.84 5.69
CA TRP A 281 4.83 -16.24 5.88
C TRP A 281 6.05 -17.12 6.06
N GLU A 282 5.85 -18.24 6.73
CA GLU A 282 6.83 -19.29 6.91
C GLU A 282 6.43 -20.53 6.13
N PHE A 283 7.41 -21.20 5.55
CA PHE A 283 7.23 -22.47 4.87
C PHE A 283 8.47 -23.36 4.99
N ASN A 284 8.30 -24.64 4.66
CA ASN A 284 9.38 -25.62 4.73
C ASN A 284 9.61 -26.28 3.37
N VAL A 285 10.87 -26.32 2.95
CA VAL A 285 11.32 -26.91 1.70
C VAL A 285 11.91 -28.29 1.99
N GLU A 286 11.31 -29.34 1.42
CA GLU A 286 11.74 -30.72 1.63
C GLU A 286 12.92 -31.12 0.72
N GLN A 287 12.92 -30.62 -0.51
CA GLN A 287 13.92 -30.89 -1.54
C GLN A 287 14.48 -29.55 -2.03
N PRO A 288 15.80 -29.30 -1.92
CA PRO A 288 16.37 -28.06 -2.40
C PRO A 288 16.30 -27.99 -3.93
N GLY A 289 16.14 -26.79 -4.47
CA GLY A 289 16.14 -26.57 -5.91
C GLY A 289 15.43 -25.28 -6.32
N TYR A 290 15.11 -25.19 -7.62
CA TYR A 290 14.48 -24.01 -8.20
C TYR A 290 12.95 -24.10 -8.17
N TYR A 291 12.33 -23.02 -7.73
CA TYR A 291 10.88 -22.89 -7.64
C TYR A 291 10.41 -21.59 -8.31
N GLN A 292 9.25 -21.61 -8.95
CA GLN A 292 8.52 -20.42 -9.37
C GLN A 292 7.55 -20.02 -8.27
N LEU A 293 7.45 -18.72 -7.97
CA LEU A 293 6.44 -18.21 -7.06
C LEU A 293 5.16 -17.89 -7.84
N HIS A 294 4.09 -18.62 -7.53
CA HIS A 294 2.73 -18.35 -7.99
C HIS A 294 1.91 -17.78 -6.83
N MET A 295 0.94 -16.94 -7.15
CA MET A 295 -0.01 -16.37 -6.20
C MET A 295 -1.41 -16.43 -6.78
N ARG A 296 -2.41 -16.73 -5.96
CA ARG A 296 -3.81 -16.46 -6.30
C ARG A 296 -4.21 -15.14 -5.66
N ALA A 297 -4.40 -14.14 -6.51
CA ALA A 297 -4.60 -12.76 -6.10
C ALA A 297 -5.91 -12.19 -6.65
N LEU A 298 -6.48 -11.23 -5.93
CA LEU A 298 -7.57 -10.38 -6.37
C LEU A 298 -7.10 -8.92 -6.24
N GLN A 299 -7.19 -8.18 -7.34
CA GLN A 299 -6.89 -6.75 -7.37
C GLN A 299 -7.98 -6.05 -8.17
N ASP A 300 -9.12 -5.82 -7.52
CA ASP A 300 -10.31 -5.18 -8.09
C ASP A 300 -10.49 -3.73 -7.60
N TYR A 301 -9.50 -3.20 -6.89
CA TYR A 301 -9.45 -1.85 -6.39
C TYR A 301 -8.79 -0.91 -7.40
N GLY A 302 -9.28 0.33 -7.51
CA GLY A 302 -8.69 1.36 -8.38
C GLY A 302 -8.71 0.94 -9.86
N GLY A 303 -9.81 1.25 -10.57
CA GLY A 303 -10.05 0.75 -11.92
C GLY A 303 -8.85 0.90 -12.87
N GLY A 304 -8.29 -0.23 -13.32
CA GLY A 304 -7.17 -0.27 -14.27
C GLY A 304 -5.79 -0.03 -13.66
N ILE A 305 -5.66 -0.07 -12.32
CA ILE A 305 -4.40 0.15 -11.60
C ILE A 305 -3.82 -1.20 -11.13
N SER A 306 -2.55 -1.44 -11.43
CA SER A 306 -1.83 -2.61 -10.90
C SER A 306 -1.42 -2.40 -9.45
N SER A 307 -1.37 -3.49 -8.69
CA SER A 307 -0.72 -3.54 -7.37
C SER A 307 0.75 -3.93 -7.56
N TYR A 308 1.67 -3.36 -6.79
CA TYR A 308 3.08 -3.75 -6.80
C TYR A 308 3.51 -4.29 -5.45
N ARG A 309 4.29 -5.37 -5.47
CA ARG A 309 4.86 -5.98 -4.27
C ARG A 309 6.36 -6.20 -4.42
N ARG A 310 7.11 -5.88 -3.38
CA ARG A 310 8.49 -6.32 -3.22
C ARG A 310 8.53 -7.67 -2.51
N ILE A 311 9.39 -8.57 -2.98
CA ILE A 311 9.59 -9.89 -2.40
C ILE A 311 10.89 -9.91 -1.60
N TYR A 312 10.81 -10.44 -0.39
CA TYR A 312 11.97 -10.92 0.36
C TYR A 312 11.86 -12.42 0.57
N ILE A 313 12.98 -13.12 0.43
CA ILE A 313 13.15 -14.51 0.86
C ILE A 313 14.20 -14.48 1.97
N ASP A 314 13.86 -14.99 3.15
CA ASP A 314 14.74 -14.96 4.33
C ASP A 314 15.31 -13.55 4.61
N ASP A 315 14.40 -12.57 4.63
CA ASP A 315 14.68 -11.14 4.84
C ASP A 315 15.61 -10.48 3.81
N LYS A 316 15.90 -11.15 2.68
CA LYS A 316 16.73 -10.61 1.59
C LYS A 316 15.96 -10.48 0.29
N ILE A 317 16.23 -9.39 -0.45
CA ILE A 317 15.75 -9.22 -1.82
C ILE A 317 16.56 -10.15 -2.72
N PRO A 318 15.94 -11.17 -3.37
CA PRO A 318 16.70 -12.22 -4.05
C PRO A 318 17.38 -11.75 -5.34
N PHE A 319 16.81 -10.74 -6.01
CA PHE A 319 17.33 -10.12 -7.24
C PHE A 319 16.63 -8.78 -7.48
N GLU A 320 17.19 -7.93 -8.33
CA GLU A 320 16.72 -6.56 -8.57
C GLU A 320 15.23 -6.48 -8.96
N GLU A 321 14.77 -7.33 -9.87
CA GLU A 321 13.39 -7.37 -10.34
C GLU A 321 12.39 -7.82 -9.26
N ALA A 322 12.86 -8.51 -8.21
CA ALA A 322 12.02 -8.86 -7.06
C ALA A 322 11.59 -7.63 -6.24
N GLN A 323 12.20 -6.47 -6.48
CA GLN A 323 11.75 -5.20 -5.93
C GLN A 323 10.36 -4.79 -6.43
N ILE A 324 9.97 -5.21 -7.63
CA ILE A 324 8.72 -4.79 -8.27
C ILE A 324 8.06 -5.99 -8.95
N ILE A 325 7.20 -6.69 -8.21
CA ILE A 325 6.29 -7.68 -8.78
C ILE A 325 4.93 -7.05 -9.05
N THR A 326 4.53 -7.05 -10.32
CA THR A 326 3.28 -6.46 -10.79
C THR A 326 2.13 -7.45 -10.68
N VAL A 327 1.10 -7.09 -9.92
CA VAL A 327 -0.21 -7.76 -9.90
C VAL A 327 -1.18 -6.90 -10.71
N PRO A 328 -1.60 -7.34 -11.90
CA PRO A 328 -2.46 -6.53 -12.76
C PRO A 328 -3.87 -6.40 -12.18
N TYR A 329 -4.60 -5.35 -12.58
CA TYR A 329 -6.00 -5.19 -12.20
C TYR A 329 -6.87 -6.34 -12.76
N SER A 330 -7.68 -6.96 -11.90
CA SER A 330 -8.66 -7.96 -12.28
C SER A 330 -9.81 -8.00 -11.27
N ILE A 331 -11.05 -7.89 -11.78
CA ILE A 331 -12.30 -8.08 -11.02
C ILE A 331 -12.56 -9.55 -10.61
N LYS A 332 -11.62 -10.45 -10.88
CA LYS A 332 -11.70 -11.89 -10.58
C LYS A 332 -10.36 -12.35 -10.02
N TRP A 333 -10.43 -13.38 -9.15
CA TRP A 333 -9.27 -14.16 -8.76
C TRP A 333 -8.45 -14.60 -9.99
N GLN A 334 -7.16 -14.30 -9.95
CA GLN A 334 -6.21 -14.55 -11.01
C GLN A 334 -4.96 -15.23 -10.47
N ARG A 335 -4.27 -15.98 -11.35
CA ARG A 335 -2.93 -16.47 -11.05
C ARG A 335 -1.93 -15.39 -11.44
N VAL A 336 -1.12 -14.96 -10.49
CA VAL A 336 0.04 -14.10 -10.71
C VAL A 336 1.29 -14.96 -10.55
N ILE A 337 2.25 -14.79 -11.45
CA ILE A 337 3.56 -15.44 -11.39
C ILE A 337 4.58 -14.32 -11.14
N ALA A 338 5.50 -14.51 -10.20
CA ALA A 338 6.59 -13.56 -10.03
C ALA A 338 7.49 -13.60 -11.28
N MET A 339 7.64 -12.46 -11.93
CA MET A 339 8.38 -12.32 -13.18
C MET A 339 9.71 -11.61 -12.94
N ALA A 340 10.73 -11.97 -13.71
CA ALA A 340 11.94 -11.19 -13.92
C ALA A 340 11.95 -10.76 -15.39
N GLY A 341 11.57 -9.50 -15.65
CA GLY A 341 11.26 -9.02 -16.99
C GLY A 341 10.09 -9.80 -17.62
N ASP A 342 10.31 -10.35 -18.81
CA ASP A 342 9.27 -11.07 -19.57
C ASP A 342 9.18 -12.57 -19.23
N LYS A 343 9.95 -13.06 -18.27
CA LYS A 343 10.02 -14.49 -17.92
C LYS A 343 9.68 -14.74 -16.46
N PRO A 344 9.08 -15.89 -16.12
CA PRO A 344 8.95 -16.32 -14.73
C PRO A 344 10.30 -16.39 -14.03
N ALA A 345 10.38 -15.85 -12.82
CA ALA A 345 11.57 -15.92 -12.01
C ALA A 345 11.70 -17.27 -11.29
N TRP A 346 12.92 -17.80 -11.25
CA TRP A 346 13.27 -18.99 -10.49
C TRP A 346 14.00 -18.62 -9.21
N PHE A 347 13.44 -19.05 -8.09
CA PHE A 347 14.02 -18.88 -6.75
C PHE A 347 14.71 -20.17 -6.36
N TYR A 348 16.02 -20.12 -6.09
CA TYR A 348 16.71 -21.26 -5.47
C TYR A 348 16.37 -21.29 -3.99
N LEU A 349 15.90 -22.43 -3.50
CA LEU A 349 15.57 -22.62 -2.10
C LEU A 349 16.33 -23.83 -1.56
N ASP A 350 17.00 -23.63 -0.43
CA ASP A 350 17.67 -24.70 0.29
C ASP A 350 16.67 -25.61 1.00
N LYS A 351 17.15 -26.73 1.55
CA LYS A 351 16.31 -27.60 2.37
C LYS A 351 16.15 -27.00 3.76
N GLY A 352 14.91 -26.80 4.20
CA GLY A 352 14.61 -26.39 5.56
C GLY A 352 13.54 -25.31 5.63
N ARG A 353 13.57 -24.57 6.75
CA ARG A 353 12.63 -23.48 7.04
C ARG A 353 13.07 -22.23 6.29
N HIS A 354 12.12 -21.59 5.62
CA HIS A 354 12.29 -20.33 4.91
C HIS A 354 11.13 -19.38 5.24
N THR A 355 11.37 -18.09 5.02
CA THR A 355 10.32 -17.08 5.05
C THR A 355 10.16 -16.40 3.69
N ILE A 356 8.93 -15.99 3.40
CA ILE A 356 8.63 -15.08 2.29
C ILE A 356 7.90 -13.87 2.86
N THR A 357 8.38 -12.67 2.52
CA THR A 357 7.71 -11.42 2.83
C THR A 357 7.27 -10.75 1.55
N LEU A 358 6.00 -10.35 1.49
CA LEU A 358 5.50 -9.45 0.47
C LEU A 358 5.30 -8.07 1.10
N GLU A 359 5.83 -7.05 0.45
CA GLU A 359 5.79 -5.67 0.92
C GLU A 359 5.16 -4.76 -0.12
N CYS A 360 4.28 -3.87 0.32
CA CYS A 360 3.65 -2.88 -0.53
C CYS A 360 4.67 -1.83 -1.00
N THR A 361 4.80 -1.68 -2.31
CA THR A 361 5.65 -0.68 -2.96
C THR A 361 4.85 0.06 -4.03
N LEU A 362 5.23 1.30 -4.33
CA LEU A 362 4.69 2.05 -5.47
C LEU A 362 5.31 1.60 -6.81
N GLY A 363 6.41 0.82 -6.77
CA GLY A 363 7.03 0.24 -7.96
C GLY A 363 7.22 1.26 -9.08
N GLU A 364 6.67 0.96 -10.27
CA GLU A 364 6.85 1.79 -11.47
C GLU A 364 6.19 3.18 -11.41
N ILE A 365 5.36 3.47 -10.39
CA ILE A 365 4.70 4.78 -10.25
C ILE A 365 5.31 5.66 -9.16
N GLU A 366 6.37 5.22 -8.46
CA GLU A 366 7.08 6.02 -7.45
C GLU A 366 7.45 7.42 -7.98
N ASP A 367 8.12 7.47 -9.12
CA ASP A 367 8.54 8.71 -9.79
C ASP A 367 7.38 9.63 -10.15
N LEU A 368 6.28 9.03 -10.63
CA LEU A 368 5.11 9.78 -11.06
C LEU A 368 4.40 10.44 -9.86
N VAL A 369 4.22 9.69 -8.78
CA VAL A 369 3.54 10.17 -7.58
C VAL A 369 4.36 11.28 -6.93
N GLU A 370 5.67 11.14 -6.86
CA GLU A 370 6.55 12.17 -6.31
C GLU A 370 6.52 13.48 -7.10
N VAL A 371 6.64 13.41 -8.42
CA VAL A 371 6.57 14.63 -9.24
C VAL A 371 5.18 15.26 -9.18
N THR A 372 4.13 14.45 -9.09
CA THR A 372 2.77 14.97 -8.89
C THR A 372 2.61 15.64 -7.52
N SER A 373 3.24 15.09 -6.48
CA SER A 373 3.28 15.67 -5.13
C SER A 373 4.01 17.01 -5.11
N ASN A 374 5.15 17.10 -5.81
CA ASN A 374 5.88 18.35 -5.95
C ASN A 374 5.12 19.39 -6.80
N LEU A 375 4.47 18.95 -7.88
CA LEU A 375 3.53 19.76 -8.65
C LEU A 375 2.42 20.33 -7.76
N LEU A 376 1.84 19.52 -6.87
CA LEU A 376 0.81 19.98 -5.93
C LEU A 376 1.33 21.07 -4.99
N LYS A 377 2.57 20.93 -4.48
CA LYS A 377 3.21 21.97 -3.65
C LYS A 377 3.39 23.28 -4.43
N ASP A 378 3.85 23.19 -5.68
CA ASP A 378 4.06 24.34 -6.57
C ASP A 378 2.73 25.02 -6.93
N LEU A 379 1.69 24.25 -7.27
CA LEU A 379 0.34 24.77 -7.52
C LEU A 379 -0.23 25.52 -6.30
N ASN A 380 -0.07 24.94 -5.10
CA ASN A 380 -0.49 25.59 -3.85
C ASN A 380 0.32 26.84 -3.54
N ARG A 381 1.60 26.91 -3.92
CA ARG A 381 2.43 28.13 -3.81
C ARG A 381 1.88 29.22 -4.73
N VAL A 382 1.65 28.91 -6.00
CA VAL A 382 1.03 29.83 -6.98
C VAL A 382 -0.33 30.34 -6.48
N TYR A 383 -1.22 29.42 -6.07
CA TYR A 383 -2.54 29.77 -5.54
C TYR A 383 -2.44 30.73 -4.34
N ARG A 384 -1.57 30.44 -3.36
CA ARG A 384 -1.36 31.29 -2.19
C ARG A 384 -0.87 32.70 -2.55
N ARG A 385 0.08 32.81 -3.48
CA ARG A 385 0.61 34.11 -3.94
C ARG A 385 -0.45 34.94 -4.66
N ILE A 386 -1.34 34.30 -5.44
CA ILE A 386 -2.49 34.97 -6.08
C ILE A 386 -3.45 35.53 -5.02
N ILE A 387 -3.89 34.72 -4.07
CA ILE A 387 -4.88 35.15 -3.08
C ILE A 387 -4.33 36.19 -2.09
N MET A 388 -3.01 36.29 -1.92
CA MET A 388 -2.40 37.41 -1.17
C MET A 388 -2.67 38.77 -1.84
N VAL A 389 -2.87 38.79 -3.16
CA VAL A 389 -3.14 40.02 -3.92
C VAL A 389 -4.65 40.25 -4.10
N ILE A 390 -5.40 39.21 -4.45
CA ILE A 390 -6.81 39.33 -4.86
C ILE A 390 -7.81 38.82 -3.83
N THR A 391 -7.35 38.27 -2.70
CA THR A 391 -8.14 37.56 -1.67
C THR A 391 -8.72 36.23 -2.17
N THR A 392 -9.42 35.50 -1.30
CA THR A 392 -10.15 34.26 -1.65
C THR A 392 -11.52 34.52 -2.28
N ASN A 393 -12.00 35.76 -2.27
CA ASN A 393 -13.26 36.18 -2.89
C ASN A 393 -13.06 37.49 -3.69
N PRO A 394 -12.33 37.43 -4.81
CA PRO A 394 -12.00 38.60 -5.60
C PRO A 394 -13.24 39.21 -6.27
N ASP A 395 -13.28 40.55 -6.36
CA ASP A 395 -14.22 41.26 -7.22
C ASP A 395 -13.95 40.93 -8.70
N PRO A 396 -14.91 40.36 -9.46
CA PRO A 396 -14.70 39.96 -10.85
C PRO A 396 -14.54 41.13 -11.83
N TYR A 397 -14.88 42.36 -11.43
CA TYR A 397 -14.83 43.55 -12.29
C TYR A 397 -13.62 44.44 -12.03
N ARG A 398 -12.79 44.09 -11.04
CA ARG A 398 -11.58 44.84 -10.69
C ARG A 398 -10.40 44.31 -11.49
N ASP A 399 -9.59 45.23 -12.01
CA ASP A 399 -8.24 44.88 -12.46
C ASP A 399 -7.28 44.91 -11.27
N TYR A 400 -6.53 43.82 -11.09
CA TYR A 400 -5.58 43.65 -10.00
C TYR A 400 -4.13 43.79 -10.46
N ASP A 401 -3.89 44.03 -11.76
CA ASP A 401 -2.55 44.20 -12.34
C ASP A 401 -1.59 43.04 -11.97
N LEU A 402 -2.10 41.80 -11.99
CA LEU A 402 -1.38 40.64 -11.44
C LEU A 402 -0.02 40.42 -12.11
N THR A 403 0.09 40.68 -13.40
CA THR A 403 1.35 40.56 -14.15
C THR A 403 2.42 41.54 -13.69
N GLU A 404 2.04 42.67 -13.10
CA GLU A 404 2.99 43.66 -12.55
C GLU A 404 3.28 43.39 -11.08
N ARG A 405 2.27 42.94 -10.32
CA ARG A 405 2.39 42.72 -8.87
C ARG A 405 3.07 41.41 -8.49
N ILE A 406 2.86 40.37 -9.27
CA ILE A 406 3.37 39.01 -9.02
C ILE A 406 3.91 38.38 -10.32
N PRO A 407 4.82 39.03 -11.07
CA PRO A 407 5.36 38.53 -12.33
C PRO A 407 5.96 37.12 -12.21
N GLU A 408 6.59 36.82 -11.07
CA GLU A 408 7.20 35.53 -10.79
C GLU A 408 6.18 34.37 -10.75
N VAL A 409 4.92 34.65 -10.43
CA VAL A 409 3.85 33.66 -10.45
C VAL A 409 3.56 33.19 -11.88
N PHE A 410 3.66 34.08 -12.87
CA PHE A 410 3.45 33.73 -14.29
C PHE A 410 4.62 32.92 -14.85
N GLU A 411 5.85 33.16 -14.37
CA GLU A 411 7.01 32.31 -14.67
C GLU A 411 6.82 30.91 -14.07
N GLU A 412 6.40 30.82 -12.81
CA GLU A 412 6.09 29.56 -12.13
C GLU A 412 4.99 28.79 -12.86
N MET A 413 3.88 29.43 -13.25
CA MET A 413 2.79 28.80 -14.02
C MET A 413 3.29 28.23 -15.35
N THR A 414 4.20 28.92 -16.04
CA THR A 414 4.78 28.45 -17.30
C THR A 414 5.59 27.17 -17.11
N ARG A 415 6.36 27.07 -16.03
CA ARG A 415 7.09 25.86 -15.66
C ARG A 415 6.14 24.73 -15.27
N ILE A 416 5.18 25.01 -14.38
CA ILE A 416 4.16 24.05 -13.91
C ILE A 416 3.40 23.44 -15.10
N ARG A 417 3.06 24.24 -16.10
CA ARG A 417 2.40 23.75 -17.32
C ARG A 417 3.22 22.67 -18.04
N LYS A 418 4.54 22.81 -18.13
CA LYS A 418 5.42 21.78 -18.73
C LYS A 418 5.39 20.47 -17.92
N VAL A 419 5.37 20.57 -16.60
CA VAL A 419 5.25 19.40 -15.70
C VAL A 419 3.92 18.68 -15.92
N LEU A 420 2.81 19.42 -16.00
CA LEU A 420 1.48 18.87 -16.29
C LEU A 420 1.45 18.15 -17.64
N ASP A 421 2.01 18.76 -18.69
CA ASP A 421 2.10 18.16 -20.03
C ASP A 421 2.89 16.83 -19.98
N THR A 422 3.94 16.77 -19.15
CA THR A 422 4.79 15.58 -19.00
C THR A 422 4.10 14.46 -18.21
N ILE A 423 3.41 14.79 -17.12
CA ILE A 423 2.58 13.83 -16.36
C ILE A 423 1.48 13.25 -17.25
N ALA A 424 0.76 14.09 -18.00
CA ALA A 424 -0.26 13.64 -18.94
C ALA A 424 0.33 12.70 -19.99
N GLY A 425 1.50 13.04 -20.55
CA GLY A 425 2.23 12.19 -21.50
C GLY A 425 2.61 10.83 -20.93
N TYR A 426 3.11 10.78 -19.70
CA TYR A 426 3.46 9.53 -19.00
C TYR A 426 2.24 8.62 -18.83
N LEU A 427 1.12 9.19 -18.37
CA LEU A 427 -0.13 8.46 -18.16
C LEU A 427 -0.70 7.89 -19.46
N ILE A 428 -0.65 8.65 -20.56
CA ILE A 428 -1.09 8.17 -21.88
C ILE A 428 -0.23 6.98 -22.33
N TYR A 429 1.08 7.07 -22.15
CA TYR A 429 2.01 6.01 -22.56
C TYR A 429 1.77 4.72 -21.79
N LYS A 430 1.75 4.78 -20.45
CA LYS A 430 1.53 3.60 -19.59
C LYS A 430 0.11 3.05 -19.70
N GLY A 431 -0.89 3.92 -19.87
CA GLY A 431 -2.30 3.54 -20.00
C GLY A 431 -2.71 3.05 -21.39
N GLY A 432 -1.82 3.11 -22.39
CA GLY A 432 -2.14 2.73 -23.78
C GLY A 432 -3.09 3.70 -24.51
N GLY A 433 -3.26 4.93 -24.00
CA GLY A 433 -4.14 5.95 -24.56
C GLY A 433 -4.61 6.99 -23.54
N SER A 434 -5.27 8.05 -24.01
CA SER A 434 -5.92 9.04 -23.14
C SER A 434 -7.09 8.41 -22.40
N GLY A 435 -7.08 8.50 -21.06
CA GLY A 435 -8.14 7.99 -20.18
C GLY A 435 -8.68 9.08 -19.24
N SER A 436 -9.66 8.71 -18.41
CA SER A 436 -10.21 9.62 -17.37
C SER A 436 -9.14 10.21 -16.46
N GLN A 437 -8.04 9.46 -16.25
CA GLN A 437 -6.92 9.81 -15.39
C GLN A 437 -6.04 10.91 -15.99
N THR A 438 -5.98 11.04 -17.32
CA THR A 438 -5.19 12.07 -18.02
C THR A 438 -5.91 13.43 -18.05
N VAL A 439 -7.25 13.41 -18.10
CA VAL A 439 -8.10 14.59 -18.29
C VAL A 439 -7.88 15.65 -17.20
N LEU A 440 -7.59 15.23 -15.96
CA LEU A 440 -7.30 16.15 -14.86
C LEU A 440 -6.08 17.04 -15.17
N PHE A 441 -4.98 16.41 -15.57
CA PHE A 441 -3.71 17.11 -15.82
C PHE A 441 -3.77 17.95 -17.10
N GLU A 442 -4.41 17.45 -18.16
CA GLU A 442 -4.65 18.21 -19.39
C GLU A 442 -5.49 19.46 -19.11
N ARG A 443 -6.60 19.32 -18.37
CA ARG A 443 -7.49 20.45 -18.02
C ARG A 443 -6.77 21.51 -17.20
N LEU A 444 -5.97 21.11 -16.21
CA LEU A 444 -5.23 22.06 -15.38
C LEU A 444 -4.13 22.75 -16.21
N GLY A 445 -3.48 22.03 -17.12
CA GLY A 445 -2.52 22.60 -18.08
C GLY A 445 -3.17 23.65 -19.01
N ASP A 446 -4.37 23.37 -19.52
CA ASP A 446 -5.14 24.33 -20.33
C ASP A 446 -5.63 25.53 -19.52
N GLN A 447 -6.03 25.33 -18.25
CA GLN A 447 -6.42 26.42 -17.37
C GLN A 447 -5.25 27.38 -17.12
N LEU A 448 -4.06 26.87 -16.79
CA LEU A 448 -2.86 27.71 -16.61
C LEU A 448 -2.46 28.42 -17.91
N LYS A 449 -2.59 27.75 -19.06
CA LYS A 449 -2.37 28.36 -20.36
C LYS A 449 -3.34 29.52 -20.62
N GLU A 450 -4.56 29.43 -20.13
CA GLU A 450 -5.53 30.53 -20.24
C GLU A 450 -5.19 31.68 -19.31
N PHE A 451 -4.78 31.42 -18.06
CA PHE A 451 -4.30 32.45 -17.13
C PHE A 451 -3.08 33.22 -17.67
N LEU A 452 -2.14 32.53 -18.30
CA LEU A 452 -0.97 33.15 -18.93
C LEU A 452 -1.35 34.07 -20.11
N LYS A 453 -2.43 33.76 -20.83
CA LYS A 453 -2.92 34.57 -21.96
C LYS A 453 -3.83 35.71 -21.53
N LYS A 454 -4.60 35.48 -20.47
CA LYS A 454 -5.67 36.34 -19.96
C LYS A 454 -5.64 36.35 -18.43
N PRO A 455 -4.72 37.12 -17.82
CA PRO A 455 -4.56 37.20 -16.37
C PRO A 455 -5.85 37.56 -15.63
N GLU A 456 -6.73 38.34 -16.26
CA GLU A 456 -8.03 38.74 -15.73
C GLU A 456 -8.99 37.56 -15.50
N LYS A 457 -8.76 36.38 -16.11
CA LYS A 457 -9.58 35.19 -15.84
C LYS A 457 -9.33 34.60 -14.46
N ILE A 458 -8.18 34.88 -13.85
CA ILE A 458 -7.81 34.34 -12.54
C ILE A 458 -8.87 34.69 -11.48
N GLN A 459 -9.39 35.92 -11.48
CA GLN A 459 -10.44 36.33 -10.51
C GLN A 459 -11.77 35.59 -10.72
N THR A 460 -12.13 35.26 -11.96
CA THR A 460 -13.39 34.55 -12.25
C THR A 460 -13.29 33.03 -12.12
N GLU A 461 -12.08 32.47 -12.22
CA GLU A 461 -11.85 31.03 -12.22
C GLU A 461 -11.10 30.51 -10.97
N LEU A 462 -10.85 31.37 -9.97
CA LEU A 462 -10.10 31.03 -8.76
C LEU A 462 -10.66 29.78 -8.05
N SER A 463 -11.98 29.67 -7.93
CA SER A 463 -12.65 28.52 -7.30
C SER A 463 -12.45 27.23 -8.11
N TYR A 464 -12.47 27.33 -9.44
CA TYR A 464 -12.21 26.19 -10.31
C TYR A 464 -10.74 25.76 -10.24
N PHE A 465 -9.82 26.73 -10.18
CA PHE A 465 -8.40 26.45 -9.97
C PHE A 465 -8.16 25.72 -8.65
N GLN A 466 -8.71 26.21 -7.53
CA GLN A 466 -8.64 25.53 -6.23
C GLN A 466 -9.21 24.12 -6.27
N SER A 467 -10.36 23.92 -6.95
CA SER A 467 -10.99 22.61 -7.10
C SER A 467 -10.10 21.64 -7.88
N ASN A 468 -9.48 22.10 -8.97
CA ASN A 468 -8.55 21.29 -9.76
C ASN A 468 -7.28 20.95 -8.96
N ILE A 469 -6.74 21.88 -8.16
CA ILE A 469 -5.62 21.62 -7.24
C ILE A 469 -6.00 20.53 -6.23
N SER A 470 -7.21 20.62 -5.66
CA SER A 470 -7.72 19.62 -4.72
C SER A 470 -7.86 18.24 -5.37
N ALA A 471 -8.29 18.19 -6.64
CA ALA A 471 -8.37 16.95 -7.40
C ALA A 471 -6.99 16.31 -7.67
N VAL A 472 -5.92 17.10 -7.83
CA VAL A 472 -4.54 16.56 -7.90
C VAL A 472 -4.16 15.90 -6.56
N GLY A 473 -4.51 16.51 -5.43
CA GLY A 473 -4.33 15.90 -4.11
C GLY A 473 -5.08 14.59 -3.95
N ALA A 474 -6.36 14.57 -4.34
CA ALA A 474 -7.16 13.33 -4.32
C ALA A 474 -6.57 12.23 -5.21
N TRP A 475 -6.06 12.59 -6.39
CA TRP A 475 -5.39 11.65 -7.29
C TRP A 475 -4.12 11.06 -6.64
N ILE A 476 -3.31 11.87 -5.96
CA ILE A 476 -2.13 11.36 -5.23
C ILE A 476 -2.56 10.36 -4.15
N SER A 477 -3.56 10.70 -3.34
CA SER A 477 -4.07 9.82 -2.28
C SER A 477 -4.62 8.49 -2.82
N GLU A 478 -5.31 8.51 -3.96
CA GLU A 478 -5.80 7.29 -4.62
C GLU A 478 -4.63 6.42 -5.12
N ARG A 479 -3.52 7.03 -5.57
CA ARG A 479 -2.34 6.31 -6.07
C ARG A 479 -1.39 5.81 -4.99
N ASP A 480 -1.38 6.49 -3.85
CA ASP A 480 -0.58 6.08 -2.69
C ASP A 480 -1.18 4.84 -2.00
N SER A 481 -2.42 4.47 -2.35
CA SER A 481 -3.12 3.27 -1.89
C SER A 481 -2.99 2.14 -2.90
N ILE A 482 -2.28 1.07 -2.54
CA ILE A 482 -2.00 -0.06 -3.42
C ILE A 482 -2.49 -1.36 -2.77
N PRO A 483 -3.81 -1.55 -2.64
CA PRO A 483 -4.40 -2.75 -2.04
C PRO A 483 -4.08 -4.02 -2.83
N LEU A 484 -4.15 -5.15 -2.15
CA LEU A 484 -4.06 -6.48 -2.74
C LEU A 484 -4.72 -7.48 -1.81
N GLU A 485 -5.61 -8.31 -2.34
CA GLU A 485 -6.12 -9.47 -1.60
C GLU A 485 -5.47 -10.75 -2.13
N LEU A 486 -4.95 -11.57 -1.21
CA LEU A 486 -4.31 -12.85 -1.52
C LEU A 486 -5.08 -14.01 -0.91
N ASP A 487 -5.21 -15.10 -1.66
CA ASP A 487 -5.74 -16.38 -1.17
C ASP A 487 -4.59 -17.31 -0.77
N TRP A 488 -3.63 -17.53 -1.68
CA TRP A 488 -2.45 -18.34 -1.38
C TRP A 488 -1.21 -17.88 -2.15
N LEU A 489 -0.07 -18.26 -1.60
CA LEU A 489 1.23 -18.28 -2.27
C LEU A 489 1.63 -19.73 -2.53
N GLU A 490 2.29 -20.00 -3.65
CA GLU A 490 2.70 -21.36 -4.00
C GLU A 490 4.08 -21.35 -4.66
N PHE A 491 5.01 -22.09 -4.07
CA PHE A 491 6.30 -22.37 -4.71
C PHE A 491 6.17 -23.63 -5.56
N VAL A 492 6.21 -23.47 -6.88
CA VAL A 492 6.09 -24.55 -7.86
C VAL A 492 7.47 -25.01 -8.32
N PRO A 493 7.90 -26.25 -8.03
CA PRO A 493 9.21 -26.75 -8.42
C PRO A 493 9.33 -26.92 -9.94
N VAL A 494 10.57 -26.88 -10.45
CA VAL A 494 10.85 -27.15 -11.87
C VAL A 494 10.20 -28.47 -12.33
N GLY A 495 9.43 -28.39 -13.42
CA GLY A 495 8.76 -29.54 -14.04
C GLY A 495 7.38 -29.88 -13.43
N ALA A 496 6.95 -29.20 -12.37
CA ALA A 496 5.60 -29.33 -11.82
C ALA A 496 4.62 -28.33 -12.43
N SER A 497 3.33 -28.53 -12.16
CA SER A 497 2.27 -27.57 -12.45
C SER A 497 1.67 -27.09 -11.14
N GLY A 498 1.44 -25.78 -11.02
CA GLY A 498 0.83 -25.19 -9.82
C GLY A 498 -0.66 -25.49 -9.67
N SER A 499 -1.20 -25.18 -8.51
CA SER A 499 -2.60 -25.38 -8.11
C SER A 499 -3.57 -24.60 -8.98
N ASP A 500 -4.68 -25.23 -9.36
CA ASP A 500 -5.75 -24.58 -10.15
C ASP A 500 -6.42 -23.43 -9.39
N ILE A 501 -6.65 -22.31 -10.07
CA ILE A 501 -7.27 -21.12 -9.47
C ILE A 501 -8.81 -21.14 -9.49
N LYS A 502 -9.41 -22.14 -10.16
CA LYS A 502 -10.85 -22.28 -10.37
C LYS A 502 -11.26 -23.72 -10.10
N VAL A 503 -12.47 -23.89 -9.57
CA VAL A 503 -13.15 -25.18 -9.53
C VAL A 503 -14.04 -25.37 -10.76
N SER A 504 -14.55 -26.59 -10.92
CA SER A 504 -15.54 -26.90 -11.96
C SER A 504 -16.79 -26.01 -11.83
N ALA A 505 -17.42 -25.68 -12.96
CA ALA A 505 -18.64 -24.87 -12.97
C ALA A 505 -19.77 -25.47 -12.11
N PHE A 506 -19.88 -26.80 -12.10
CA PHE A 506 -20.86 -27.50 -11.27
C PHE A 506 -20.59 -27.31 -9.78
N THR A 507 -19.34 -27.41 -9.34
CA THR A 507 -18.93 -27.14 -7.96
C THR A 507 -19.28 -25.71 -7.55
N GLN A 508 -19.00 -24.73 -8.40
CA GLN A 508 -19.31 -23.33 -8.13
C GLN A 508 -20.82 -23.07 -8.03
N ILE A 509 -21.63 -23.68 -8.89
CA ILE A 509 -23.11 -23.60 -8.83
C ILE A 509 -23.62 -24.23 -7.53
N LYS A 510 -23.16 -25.43 -7.19
CA LYS A 510 -23.53 -26.13 -5.96
C LYS A 510 -23.24 -25.25 -4.73
N HIS A 511 -22.03 -24.70 -4.65
CA HIS A 511 -21.62 -23.78 -3.58
C HIS A 511 -22.53 -22.55 -3.49
N THR A 512 -22.91 -21.98 -4.63
CA THR A 512 -23.78 -20.81 -4.69
C THR A 512 -25.17 -21.15 -4.13
N VAL A 513 -25.73 -22.31 -4.48
CA VAL A 513 -27.02 -22.78 -3.96
C VAL A 513 -26.94 -23.05 -2.45
N GLU A 514 -25.89 -23.73 -1.98
CA GLU A 514 -25.67 -23.99 -0.55
C GLU A 514 -25.59 -22.68 0.24
N ARG A 515 -24.87 -21.67 -0.27
CA ARG A 515 -24.81 -20.34 0.35
C ARG A 515 -26.15 -19.65 0.44
N VAL A 516 -26.96 -19.70 -0.63
CA VAL A 516 -28.30 -19.11 -0.61
C VAL A 516 -29.15 -19.81 0.45
N ILE A 517 -29.14 -21.14 0.53
CA ILE A 517 -29.86 -21.89 1.57
C ILE A 517 -29.37 -21.52 2.98
N ASN A 518 -28.05 -21.43 3.17
CA ASN A 518 -27.46 -21.04 4.45
C ASN A 518 -27.83 -19.59 4.83
N SER A 519 -27.98 -18.67 3.87
CA SER A 519 -28.44 -17.29 4.13
C SER A 519 -29.86 -17.16 4.67
N TYR A 520 -30.72 -18.17 4.48
CA TYR A 520 -32.07 -18.19 5.07
C TYR A 520 -32.14 -18.90 6.41
N THR A 521 -31.11 -19.69 6.76
CA THR A 521 -31.10 -20.55 7.95
C THR A 521 -30.13 -20.07 9.02
N HIS A 522 -29.10 -19.30 8.65
CA HIS A 522 -28.10 -18.74 9.54
C HIS A 522 -28.17 -17.21 9.50
N ASP A 523 -28.28 -16.57 10.66
CA ASP A 523 -28.27 -15.11 10.77
C ASP A 523 -26.83 -14.60 10.89
N TYR A 524 -26.22 -14.25 9.75
CA TYR A 524 -24.85 -13.75 9.66
C TYR A 524 -24.64 -12.36 10.28
N ASN A 525 -25.67 -11.74 10.83
CA ASN A 525 -25.57 -10.44 11.49
C ASN A 525 -25.47 -10.54 13.01
N ILE A 526 -25.58 -11.75 13.57
CA ILE A 526 -25.45 -12.01 15.00
C ILE A 526 -24.06 -12.57 15.29
N PHE A 527 -23.36 -11.93 16.22
CA PHE A 527 -22.07 -12.36 16.75
C PHE A 527 -22.22 -12.54 18.26
N SER A 528 -21.80 -13.68 18.78
CA SER A 528 -21.86 -13.96 20.22
C SER A 528 -20.47 -14.23 20.77
N THR A 529 -20.25 -13.88 22.03
CA THR A 529 -19.01 -14.21 22.74
C THR A 529 -18.79 -15.72 22.79
N SER A 530 -17.54 -16.20 22.70
CA SER A 530 -17.18 -17.62 22.55
C SER A 530 -17.48 -18.53 23.74
N LYS A 531 -17.88 -17.98 24.90
CA LYS A 531 -18.25 -18.71 26.13
C LYS A 531 -19.67 -18.37 26.62
N PRO A 532 -20.43 -19.33 27.18
CA PRO A 532 -21.79 -19.06 27.61
C PRO A 532 -21.70 -18.45 29.01
N PHE A 533 -22.09 -17.18 29.13
CA PHE A 533 -22.10 -16.47 30.40
C PHE A 533 -23.52 -16.39 30.97
N TYR A 534 -23.63 -16.31 32.30
CA TYR A 534 -24.93 -16.26 32.98
C TYR A 534 -25.68 -14.95 32.68
N ASN A 535 -24.93 -13.86 32.54
CA ASN A 535 -25.44 -12.56 32.15
C ASN A 535 -24.90 -12.21 30.76
N SER A 536 -25.77 -11.72 29.88
CA SER A 536 -25.39 -11.19 28.57
C SER A 536 -26.02 -9.83 28.33
N VAL A 537 -25.38 -9.00 27.50
CA VAL A 537 -25.90 -7.71 27.05
C VAL A 537 -26.11 -7.76 25.53
N ASP A 538 -27.27 -7.34 25.07
CA ASP A 538 -27.58 -7.22 23.65
C ASP A 538 -27.09 -5.86 23.12
N VAL A 539 -26.10 -5.89 22.22
CA VAL A 539 -25.44 -4.70 21.69
C VAL A 539 -25.69 -4.60 20.19
N TRP A 540 -26.30 -3.51 19.74
CA TRP A 540 -26.46 -3.25 18.31
C TRP A 540 -25.40 -2.26 17.82
N VAL A 541 -24.96 -2.45 16.58
CA VAL A 541 -23.92 -1.63 15.96
C VAL A 541 -24.34 -1.21 14.57
N ASN A 542 -24.24 0.09 14.30
CA ASN A 542 -24.47 0.69 12.99
C ASN A 542 -23.13 0.94 12.27
N THR A 543 -22.45 -0.12 11.82
CA THR A 543 -21.14 -0.01 11.16
C THR A 543 -20.95 -0.97 10.00
N GLY A 544 -19.79 -0.90 9.33
CA GLY A 544 -19.34 -1.88 8.35
C GLY A 544 -18.90 -3.19 9.02
N ARG A 545 -19.04 -4.31 8.30
CA ARG A 545 -18.76 -5.65 8.85
C ARG A 545 -17.34 -5.82 9.40
N ASP A 546 -16.34 -5.23 8.77
CA ASP A 546 -14.95 -5.34 9.24
C ASP A 546 -14.76 -4.68 10.62
N GLN A 547 -15.40 -3.54 10.84
CA GLN A 547 -15.40 -2.85 12.14
C GLN A 547 -16.16 -3.66 13.18
N LEU A 548 -17.29 -4.27 12.81
CA LEU A 548 -18.04 -5.15 13.70
C LEU A 548 -17.22 -6.36 14.16
N GLN A 549 -16.40 -6.95 13.29
CA GLN A 549 -15.51 -8.06 13.69
C GLN A 549 -14.47 -7.63 14.72
N VAL A 550 -13.91 -6.42 14.59
CA VAL A 550 -13.00 -5.84 15.59
C VAL A 550 -13.74 -5.61 16.92
N ILE A 551 -14.95 -5.06 16.87
CA ILE A 551 -15.79 -4.89 18.07
C ILE A 551 -16.09 -6.25 18.71
N ASN A 552 -16.38 -7.28 17.91
CA ASN A 552 -16.61 -8.62 18.42
C ASN A 552 -15.38 -9.18 19.15
N GLN A 553 -14.17 -8.93 18.67
CA GLN A 553 -12.95 -9.32 19.37
C GLN A 553 -12.84 -8.61 20.73
N LEU A 554 -13.04 -7.29 20.78
CA LEU A 554 -13.04 -6.53 22.03
C LEU A 554 -14.11 -7.03 23.02
N CYS A 555 -15.29 -7.40 22.52
CA CYS A 555 -16.35 -7.99 23.33
C CYS A 555 -15.97 -9.37 23.86
N ASN A 556 -15.23 -10.19 23.11
CA ASN A 556 -14.71 -11.47 23.60
C ASN A 556 -13.65 -11.28 24.70
N GLU A 557 -12.76 -10.29 24.56
CA GLU A 557 -11.78 -9.93 25.59
C GLU A 557 -12.48 -9.42 26.86
N PHE A 558 -13.43 -8.50 26.72
CA PHE A 558 -14.29 -8.02 27.81
C PHE A 558 -15.01 -9.17 28.51
N ALA A 559 -15.60 -10.09 27.76
CA ALA A 559 -16.35 -11.19 28.31
C ALA A 559 -15.45 -12.19 29.06
N ALA A 560 -14.22 -12.41 28.58
CA ALA A 560 -13.25 -13.26 29.26
C ALA A 560 -12.82 -12.66 30.61
N GLU A 561 -12.62 -11.35 30.70
CA GLU A 561 -12.22 -10.65 31.92
C GLU A 561 -13.39 -10.52 32.93
N HIS A 562 -14.54 -10.05 32.46
CA HIS A 562 -15.66 -9.66 33.32
C HIS A 562 -16.72 -10.75 33.51
N GLN A 563 -16.62 -11.87 32.78
CA GLN A 563 -17.58 -12.98 32.83
C GLN A 563 -19.02 -12.56 32.45
N ILE A 564 -19.14 -11.59 31.53
CA ILE A 564 -20.41 -11.09 30.98
C ILE A 564 -20.39 -11.27 29.46
N GLY A 565 -21.38 -11.98 28.92
CA GLY A 565 -21.51 -12.21 27.48
C GLY A 565 -21.99 -10.97 26.74
N VAL A 566 -21.66 -10.89 25.45
CA VAL A 566 -22.14 -9.83 24.57
C VAL A 566 -22.72 -10.44 23.30
N ASN A 567 -23.96 -10.11 23.00
CA ASN A 567 -24.62 -10.49 21.76
C ASN A 567 -24.62 -9.26 20.83
N LEU A 568 -23.66 -9.23 19.93
CA LEU A 568 -23.52 -8.17 18.94
C LEU A 568 -24.43 -8.41 17.74
N LYS A 569 -25.12 -7.37 17.32
CA LYS A 569 -25.95 -7.40 16.10
C LYS A 569 -25.63 -6.24 15.18
N LEU A 570 -25.31 -6.55 13.92
CA LEU A 570 -25.22 -5.54 12.87
C LEU A 570 -26.61 -5.10 12.44
N VAL A 571 -26.86 -3.80 12.45
CA VAL A 571 -28.15 -3.23 12.07
C VAL A 571 -27.99 -2.04 11.15
N GLU A 572 -28.92 -1.89 10.21
CA GLU A 572 -28.93 -0.73 9.31
C GLU A 572 -29.26 0.56 10.08
N PRO A 573 -28.72 1.72 9.67
CA PRO A 573 -29.10 3.01 10.24
C PRO A 573 -30.62 3.23 10.17
N GLY A 574 -31.23 3.68 11.28
CA GLY A 574 -32.67 3.91 11.41
C GLY A 574 -33.47 2.72 11.95
N THR A 575 -32.85 1.54 12.11
CA THR A 575 -33.53 0.33 12.62
C THR A 575 -33.72 0.38 14.14
N VAL A 576 -32.81 1.06 14.86
CA VAL A 576 -32.76 1.07 16.32
C VAL A 576 -34.01 1.75 16.89
N MET A 577 -34.37 2.93 16.37
CA MET A 577 -35.53 3.68 16.85
C MET A 577 -36.85 2.90 16.68
N MET A 578 -37.02 2.22 15.54
CA MET A 578 -38.20 1.37 15.30
C MET A 578 -38.28 0.21 16.29
N ALA A 579 -37.15 -0.42 16.60
CA ALA A 579 -37.07 -1.52 17.56
C ALA A 579 -37.33 -1.08 19.00
N VAL A 580 -36.81 0.07 19.41
CA VAL A 580 -37.07 0.66 20.74
C VAL A 580 -38.55 0.96 20.93
N VAL A 581 -39.20 1.59 19.93
CA VAL A 581 -40.66 1.85 19.96
C VAL A 581 -41.47 0.55 20.01
N ALA A 582 -41.00 -0.50 19.34
CA ALA A 582 -41.64 -1.82 19.36
C ALA A 582 -41.36 -2.63 20.64
N GLY A 583 -40.53 -2.13 21.56
CA GLY A 583 -40.15 -2.84 22.78
C GLY A 583 -39.20 -4.02 22.57
N THR A 584 -38.51 -4.06 21.43
CA THR A 584 -37.56 -5.13 21.03
C THR A 584 -36.17 -4.55 20.72
N GLY A 585 -35.85 -3.39 21.28
CA GLY A 585 -34.55 -2.73 21.11
C GLY A 585 -33.42 -3.44 21.88
N PRO A 586 -32.15 -3.11 21.56
CA PRO A 586 -30.99 -3.62 22.30
C PRO A 586 -30.90 -3.02 23.70
N ASP A 587 -30.03 -3.60 24.54
CA ASP A 587 -29.62 -2.98 25.81
C ASP A 587 -28.71 -1.77 25.57
N VAL A 588 -27.83 -1.86 24.56
CA VAL A 588 -26.89 -0.79 24.18
C VAL A 588 -26.82 -0.66 22.67
N ASN A 589 -26.84 0.57 22.16
CA ASN A 589 -26.48 0.87 20.77
C ASN A 589 -25.14 1.62 20.73
N ILE A 590 -24.19 1.13 19.95
CA ILE A 590 -22.89 1.78 19.75
C ILE A 590 -22.75 2.24 18.30
N MET A 591 -22.09 3.38 18.11
CA MET A 591 -22.03 4.07 16.80
C MET A 591 -23.40 4.51 16.26
N GLY A 592 -24.39 4.67 17.15
CA GLY A 592 -25.67 5.28 16.82
C GLY A 592 -25.49 6.70 16.31
N THR A 593 -26.28 7.08 15.31
CA THR A 593 -26.30 8.47 14.85
C THR A 593 -26.91 9.37 15.92
N VAL A 594 -26.56 10.67 15.97
CA VAL A 594 -27.09 11.65 16.97
C VAL A 594 -28.63 11.73 16.97
N VAL A 595 -29.29 11.19 15.95
CA VAL A 595 -30.74 11.14 15.76
C VAL A 595 -31.38 9.85 16.30
N GLU A 596 -30.59 8.86 16.72
CA GLU A 596 -31.07 7.63 17.33
C GLU A 596 -30.89 7.69 18.87
N PRO A 597 -31.87 7.18 19.63
CA PRO A 597 -31.88 7.25 21.09
C PRO A 597 -30.85 6.33 21.76
#